data_AF-A0A0D2K5N9-F1
#
_entry.id   AF-A0A0D2K5N9-F1
#
_cell.length_a   1.000
_cell.length_b   1.000
_cell.length_c   1.000
_cell.angle_alpha   90.00
_cell.angle_beta   90.00
_cell.angle_gamma   90.00
#
_symmetry.space_group_name_H-M   'P 1'
#
loop_
_entity.id
_entity.type
_entity.pdbx_description
1 polymer ?
#
loop_
_entity_poly.entity_id
_entity_poly.type
_entity_poly.pdbx_seq_one_letter_code
_entity_poly.pdbx_strand_id
1 'polypeptide(L)'
;MGLVLGRFRRTWPLYRGGHLDEGNRLATFVGHFLAAEPGVSITLKGSRGASAFKIRGELGATSFQVSRKLPCGGEVAVAAAERRQMPLSQRGSVAASSDNSSTYDVLLEAGADAAFVAAACIVIDSMYNKSQRYQE
;
A
#
# COMPACT_ATOMS: atom_id res chain seq x y z
N MET A 1 3.23 13.77 34.60
CA MET A 1 2.39 14.05 33.42
C MET A 1 3.02 13.35 32.24
N GLY A 2 2.66 12.07 32.00
CA GLY A 2 3.25 11.28 30.91
C GLY A 2 2.66 11.73 29.58
N LEU A 3 3.48 12.27 28.69
CA LEU A 3 3.10 12.51 27.30
C LEU A 3 2.84 11.17 26.63
N VAL A 4 1.56 10.78 26.55
CA VAL A 4 1.11 9.77 25.60
C VAL A 4 1.27 10.40 24.23
N LEU A 5 2.45 10.24 23.63
CA LEU A 5 2.64 10.37 22.19
C LEU A 5 1.73 9.32 21.54
N GLY A 6 0.45 9.67 21.39
CA GLY A 6 -0.51 8.95 20.58
C GLY A 6 0.06 8.94 19.18
N ARG A 7 0.79 7.87 18.86
CA ARG A 7 1.35 7.62 17.52
C ARG A 7 0.20 7.84 16.55
N PHE A 8 0.30 8.87 15.70
CA PHE A 8 -0.63 9.13 14.61
C PHE A 8 -0.59 7.97 13.60
N ARG A 9 -1.12 6.81 13.98
CA ARG A 9 -1.26 5.64 13.11
C ARG A 9 -2.56 5.84 12.36
N ARG A 10 -2.46 6.26 11.11
CA ARG A 10 -3.62 6.24 10.21
C ARG A 10 -3.96 4.77 9.92
N THR A 11 -5.24 4.48 9.94
CA THR A 11 -5.74 3.14 9.65
C THR A 11 -6.80 3.20 8.56
N TRP A 12 -6.81 2.19 7.69
CA TRP A 12 -7.78 2.05 6.62
C TRP A 12 -8.42 0.66 6.73
N PRO A 13 -9.69 0.57 7.16
CA PRO A 13 -10.42 -0.68 7.11
C PRO A 13 -10.80 -1.01 5.65
N LEU A 14 -10.58 -2.25 5.25
CA LEU A 14 -11.01 -2.79 3.97
C LEU A 14 -12.26 -3.64 4.19
N TYR A 15 -13.31 -3.36 3.42
CA TYR A 15 -14.58 -4.08 3.50
C TYR A 15 -14.88 -4.83 2.20
N ARG A 16 -15.78 -5.80 2.29
CA ARG A 16 -16.29 -6.53 1.13
C ARG A 16 -17.29 -5.68 0.34
N GLY A 17 -16.99 -5.44 -0.94
CA GLY A 17 -17.89 -4.70 -1.83
C GLY A 17 -18.17 -3.29 -1.34
N GLY A 18 -19.44 -2.88 -1.35
CA GLY A 18 -19.90 -1.57 -0.85
C GLY A 18 -20.38 -1.56 0.61
N HIS A 19 -20.17 -2.65 1.37
CA HIS A 19 -20.72 -2.80 2.71
C HIS A 19 -19.76 -2.27 3.77
N LEU A 20 -20.09 -1.16 4.43
CA LEU A 20 -19.21 -0.48 5.40
C LEU A 20 -19.42 -0.92 6.86
N ASP A 21 -20.12 -2.03 7.08
CA ASP A 21 -20.33 -2.58 8.41
C ASP A 21 -19.17 -3.49 8.88
N GLU A 22 -19.00 -3.57 10.20
CA GLU A 22 -17.97 -4.40 10.85
C GLU A 22 -18.11 -5.91 10.56
N GLY A 23 -19.31 -6.36 10.20
CA GLY A 23 -19.58 -7.72 9.72
C GLY A 23 -18.84 -8.03 8.42
N ASN A 24 -18.72 -7.04 7.54
CA ASN A 24 -18.09 -7.14 6.22
C ASN A 24 -16.63 -6.69 6.16
N ARG A 25 -16.02 -6.27 7.28
CA ARG A 25 -14.60 -5.92 7.32
C ARG A 25 -13.72 -7.15 7.02
N LEU A 26 -12.83 -7.04 6.05
CA LEU A 26 -11.90 -8.10 5.66
C LEU A 26 -10.53 -7.94 6.32
N ALA A 27 -10.01 -6.71 6.31
CA ALA A 27 -8.68 -6.39 6.82
C ALA A 27 -8.62 -4.96 7.32
N THR A 28 -7.56 -4.65 8.07
CA THR A 28 -7.22 -3.28 8.48
C THR A 28 -5.78 -3.01 8.11
N PHE A 29 -5.56 -1.98 7.29
CA PHE A 29 -4.25 -1.44 6.96
C PHE A 29 -3.87 -0.42 8.03
N VAL A 30 -2.63 -0.48 8.52
CA VAL A 30 -2.11 0.39 9.56
C VAL A 30 -0.81 1.03 9.05
N GLY A 31 -0.85 2.34 8.83
CA GLY A 31 0.30 3.11 8.38
C GLY A 31 1.27 3.41 9.53
N HIS A 32 2.56 3.27 9.26
CA HIS A 32 3.64 3.56 10.20
C HIS A 32 4.52 4.68 9.66
N PHE A 33 4.52 5.84 10.33
CA PHE A 33 5.27 7.03 9.91
C PHE A 33 6.67 7.14 10.54
N LEU A 34 7.03 6.25 11.46
CA LEU A 34 8.32 6.26 12.16
C LEU A 34 9.17 5.07 11.72
N ALA A 35 10.47 5.31 11.54
CA ALA A 35 11.51 4.52 10.86
C ALA A 35 11.72 3.05 11.25
N ALA A 36 10.88 2.45 12.09
CA ALA A 36 10.88 1.01 12.32
C ALA A 36 9.92 0.35 11.32
N GLU A 37 10.48 -0.17 10.22
CA GLU A 37 9.75 -0.94 9.21
C GLU A 37 8.85 -2.03 9.84
N PRO A 38 7.66 -2.32 9.27
CA PRO A 38 7.18 -1.98 7.93
C PRO A 38 6.46 -0.63 7.81
N GLY A 39 6.44 -0.05 6.61
CA GLY A 39 5.72 1.20 6.34
C GLY A 39 4.19 1.06 6.42
N VAL A 40 3.66 -0.12 6.09
CA VAL A 40 2.26 -0.49 6.36
C VAL A 40 2.18 -1.92 6.90
N SER A 41 1.41 -2.13 7.95
CA SER A 41 1.04 -3.46 8.47
C SER A 41 -0.41 -3.75 8.15
N ILE A 42 -0.74 -5.00 7.83
CA ILE A 42 -2.12 -5.40 7.52
C ILE A 42 -2.54 -6.54 8.45
N THR A 43 -3.63 -6.33 9.18
CA THR A 43 -4.26 -7.35 10.03
C THR A 43 -5.54 -7.85 9.36
N LEU A 44 -5.73 -9.17 9.32
CA LEU A 44 -6.97 -9.76 8.82
C LEU A 44 -8.03 -9.80 9.91
N LYS A 45 -9.31 -9.73 9.55
CA LYS A 45 -10.40 -9.96 10.52
C LYS A 45 -10.25 -11.34 11.17
N GLY A 46 -10.42 -11.39 12.48
CA GLY A 46 -10.29 -12.63 13.27
C GLY A 46 -8.85 -13.00 13.64
N SER A 47 -7.84 -12.28 13.13
CA SER A 47 -6.45 -12.45 13.60
C SER A 47 -6.28 -11.82 15.00
N ARG A 48 -5.50 -12.45 15.88
CA ARG A 48 -5.22 -11.98 17.26
C ARG A 48 -4.28 -10.76 17.30
N GLY A 49 -4.49 -9.78 16.43
CA GLY A 49 -3.70 -8.54 16.34
C GLY A 49 -2.30 -8.72 15.72
N ALA A 50 -1.93 -9.92 15.29
CA ALA A 50 -0.69 -10.15 14.55
C ALA A 50 -0.85 -9.71 13.09
N SER A 51 0.12 -8.93 12.59
CA SER A 51 0.15 -8.54 11.17
C SER A 51 0.29 -9.77 10.28
N ALA A 52 -0.67 -9.96 9.38
CA ALA A 52 -0.70 -11.06 8.41
C ALA A 52 0.10 -10.72 7.15
N PHE A 53 0.13 -9.44 6.78
CA PHE A 53 0.94 -8.94 5.68
C PHE A 53 1.72 -7.70 6.12
N LYS A 54 2.80 -7.39 5.41
CA LYS A 54 3.61 -6.19 5.61
C LYS A 54 3.94 -5.58 4.27
N ILE A 55 3.99 -4.26 4.23
CA ILE A 55 4.45 -3.50 3.07
C ILE A 55 5.72 -2.76 3.46
N ARG A 56 6.80 -3.01 2.72
CA ARG A 56 8.13 -2.40 2.93
C ARG A 56 8.63 -1.73 1.65
N GLY A 57 9.65 -0.88 1.81
CA GLY A 57 10.28 -0.16 0.70
C GLY A 57 10.00 1.33 0.70
N GLU A 58 10.37 1.98 -0.39
CA GLU A 58 10.22 3.41 -0.61
C GLU A 58 8.81 3.74 -1.12
N LEU A 59 7.84 3.74 -0.20
CA LEU A 59 6.42 3.96 -0.51
C LEU A 59 6.16 5.29 -1.26
N GLY A 60 6.87 6.36 -0.91
CA GLY A 60 6.78 7.65 -1.60
C GLY A 60 7.45 7.68 -2.99
N ALA A 61 8.38 6.75 -3.27
CA ALA A 61 8.98 6.57 -4.58
C ALA A 61 8.26 5.47 -5.39
N THR A 62 7.13 4.97 -4.88
CA THR A 62 6.31 3.92 -5.50
C THR A 62 7.09 2.63 -5.78
N SER A 63 8.09 2.33 -4.95
CA SER A 63 8.88 1.10 -4.98
C SER A 63 8.65 0.35 -3.68
N PHE A 64 7.88 -0.73 -3.71
CA PHE A 64 7.48 -1.41 -2.49
C PHE A 64 7.21 -2.89 -2.68
N GLN A 65 7.31 -3.66 -1.60
CA GLN A 65 7.02 -5.09 -1.61
C GLN A 65 5.93 -5.40 -0.59
N VAL A 66 4.95 -6.19 -0.99
CA VAL A 66 3.94 -6.78 -0.10
C VAL A 66 4.39 -8.19 0.25
N SER A 67 4.63 -8.45 1.52
CA SER A 67 4.99 -9.78 2.04
C SER A 67 3.88 -10.35 2.92
N ARG A 68 3.66 -11.66 2.84
CA ARG A 68 2.78 -12.43 3.72
C ARG A 68 3.61 -13.10 4.81
N LYS A 69 3.17 -13.00 6.06
CA LYS A 69 3.76 -13.75 7.17
C LYS A 69 3.33 -15.21 7.11
N LEU A 70 4.30 -16.12 7.16
CA LEU A 70 4.10 -17.56 7.20
C LEU A 70 3.93 -18.07 8.64
N PRO A 71 3.25 -19.22 8.84
CA PRO A 71 3.10 -19.82 10.17
C PRO A 71 4.43 -20.14 10.86
N CYS A 72 5.47 -20.46 10.08
CA CYS A 72 6.83 -20.73 10.57
C CYS A 72 7.59 -19.47 11.03
N GLY A 73 6.97 -18.28 10.96
CA GLY A 73 7.60 -17.01 11.33
C GLY A 73 8.35 -16.31 10.19
N GLY A 74 8.58 -17.01 9.08
CA GLY A 74 9.13 -16.42 7.85
C GLY A 74 8.15 -15.48 7.15
N GLU A 75 8.62 -14.80 6.11
CA GLU A 75 7.80 -13.95 5.24
C GLU A 75 8.06 -14.33 3.78
N VAL A 76 7.02 -14.26 2.95
CA VAL A 76 7.11 -14.52 1.50
C VAL A 76 6.54 -13.33 0.74
N ALA A 77 7.23 -12.86 -0.30
CA ALA A 77 6.70 -11.82 -1.18
C ALA A 77 5.45 -12.36 -1.91
N VAL A 78 4.43 -11.52 -2.02
CA VAL A 78 3.20 -11.82 -2.79
C VAL A 78 2.95 -10.80 -3.90
N ALA A 79 3.57 -9.62 -3.78
CA ALA A 79 3.61 -8.62 -4.84
C ALA A 79 4.82 -7.71 -4.65
N ALA A 80 5.30 -7.15 -5.75
CA ALA A 80 6.31 -6.10 -5.77
C ALA A 80 5.89 -5.00 -6.74
N ALA A 81 6.05 -3.76 -6.33
CA ALA A 81 5.88 -2.57 -7.15
C ALA A 81 7.26 -2.04 -7.53
N GLU A 82 7.45 -1.83 -8.83
CA GLU A 82 8.67 -1.26 -9.38
C GLU A 82 8.33 0.01 -10.16
N ARG A 83 9.11 1.06 -9.92
CA ARG A 83 8.95 2.31 -10.63
C ARG A 83 9.23 2.10 -12.12
N ARG A 84 8.31 2.53 -12.98
CA ARG A 84 8.55 2.54 -14.42
C ARG A 84 9.71 3.49 -14.72
N GLN A 85 10.81 2.95 -15.22
CA GLN A 85 11.84 3.77 -15.86
C GLN A 85 11.30 4.16 -17.24
N MET A 86 10.82 5.40 -17.39
CA MET A 86 10.52 5.91 -18.72
C MET A 86 11.82 5.91 -19.55
N PRO A 87 11.85 5.27 -20.73
CA PRO A 87 13.00 5.38 -21.62
C PRO A 87 13.18 6.86 -22.00
N LEU A 88 14.39 7.39 -21.79
CA LEU A 88 14.81 8.78 -22.03
C LEU A 88 14.70 9.24 -23.51
N SER A 89 14.08 8.45 -24.39
CA SER A 89 14.19 8.57 -25.85
C SER A 89 12.99 9.23 -26.56
N GLN A 90 11.96 9.70 -25.85
CA GLN A 90 10.81 10.40 -26.46
C GLN A 90 10.67 11.86 -26.00
N ARG A 91 11.79 12.59 -25.92
CA ARG A 91 11.78 14.04 -25.62
C ARG A 91 11.39 14.94 -26.81
N GLY A 92 10.72 14.38 -27.82
CA GLY A 92 10.40 15.10 -29.06
C GLY A 92 9.23 14.50 -29.83
N SER A 93 8.01 14.60 -29.32
CA SER A 93 6.82 14.84 -30.14
C SER A 93 5.60 15.07 -29.26
N VAL A 94 4.82 16.07 -29.66
CA VAL A 94 3.58 16.51 -29.04
C VAL A 94 2.57 15.37 -29.05
N ALA A 95 2.22 14.88 -27.87
CA ALA A 95 0.93 14.27 -27.60
C ALA A 95 0.45 14.82 -26.26
N ALA A 96 -0.45 15.78 -26.34
CA ALA A 96 -1.22 16.23 -25.21
C ALA A 96 -2.05 15.05 -24.65
N SER A 97 -2.36 15.13 -23.36
CA SER A 97 -3.43 14.40 -22.66
C SER A 97 -3.22 12.90 -22.38
N SER A 98 -2.25 12.54 -21.52
CA SER A 98 -2.49 11.54 -20.46
C SER A 98 -1.44 11.62 -19.34
N ASP A 99 -1.33 12.75 -18.65
CA ASP A 99 -0.49 12.88 -17.43
C ASP A 99 -1.01 12.07 -16.21
N ASN A 100 -1.98 11.17 -16.43
CA ASN A 100 -2.51 10.23 -15.44
C ASN A 100 -1.86 8.83 -15.57
N SER A 101 -0.64 8.74 -16.12
CA SER A 101 0.06 7.46 -16.27
C SER A 101 0.57 6.97 -14.91
N SER A 102 0.15 5.77 -14.50
CA SER A 102 0.64 5.07 -13.32
C SER A 102 2.17 5.11 -13.21
N THR A 103 2.69 5.58 -12.08
CA THR A 103 4.12 5.82 -11.85
C THR A 103 4.94 4.54 -11.63
N TYR A 104 4.27 3.40 -11.48
CA TYR A 104 4.86 2.10 -11.18
C TYR A 104 4.06 0.95 -11.80
N ASP A 105 4.74 -0.18 -12.02
CA ASP A 105 4.14 -1.47 -12.33
C ASP A 105 4.10 -2.34 -11.08
N VAL A 106 3.07 -3.18 -10.96
CA VAL A 106 2.94 -4.14 -9.86
C VAL A 106 3.02 -5.56 -10.41
N LEU A 107 4.08 -6.26 -10.02
CA LEU A 107 4.27 -7.69 -10.26
C LEU A 107 3.56 -8.48 -9.16
N LEU A 108 2.67 -9.39 -9.57
CA LEU A 108 1.88 -10.23 -8.68
C LEU A 108 2.38 -11.67 -8.75
N GLU A 109 2.62 -12.28 -7.59
CA GLU A 109 2.94 -13.71 -7.52
C GLU A 109 1.72 -14.56 -7.91
N ALA A 110 1.97 -15.73 -8.49
CA ALA A 110 0.92 -16.64 -8.89
C ALA A 110 0.05 -17.06 -7.69
N GLY A 111 -1.28 -16.88 -7.82
CA GLY A 111 -2.23 -17.17 -6.75
C GLY A 111 -2.39 -16.07 -5.70
N ALA A 112 -1.73 -14.92 -5.86
CA ALA A 112 -2.00 -13.74 -5.04
C ALA A 112 -3.36 -13.09 -5.42
N ASP A 113 -4.04 -12.52 -4.43
CA ASP A 113 -5.30 -11.79 -4.64
C ASP A 113 -5.00 -10.38 -5.18
N ALA A 114 -5.24 -10.21 -6.48
CA ALA A 114 -5.04 -8.94 -7.17
C ALA A 114 -5.88 -7.79 -6.60
N ALA A 115 -7.11 -8.05 -6.13
CA ALA A 115 -7.98 -7.03 -5.56
C ALA A 115 -7.45 -6.55 -4.20
N PHE A 116 -6.93 -7.47 -3.39
CA PHE A 116 -6.27 -7.13 -2.15
C PHE A 116 -5.00 -6.29 -2.36
N VAL A 117 -4.17 -6.66 -3.34
CA VAL A 117 -2.96 -5.89 -3.67
C VAL A 117 -3.30 -4.53 -4.27
N ALA A 118 -4.33 -4.43 -5.10
CA ALA A 118 -4.83 -3.14 -5.59
C ALA A 118 -5.31 -2.23 -4.44
N ALA A 119 -6.01 -2.78 -3.44
CA ALA A 119 -6.37 -2.03 -2.25
C ALA A 119 -5.15 -1.53 -1.47
N ALA A 120 -4.08 -2.34 -1.40
CA ALA A 120 -2.82 -1.91 -0.81
C ALA A 120 -2.21 -0.71 -1.55
N CYS A 121 -2.21 -0.74 -2.89
CA CYS A 121 -1.74 0.36 -3.74
C CYS A 121 -2.53 1.64 -3.47
N ILE A 122 -3.86 1.57 -3.41
CA ILE A 122 -4.74 2.71 -3.11
C ILE A 122 -4.41 3.32 -1.72
N VAL A 123 -4.16 2.49 -0.72
CA VAL A 123 -3.78 2.96 0.62
C VAL A 123 -2.44 3.69 0.58
N ILE A 124 -1.45 3.15 -0.12
CA ILE A 124 -0.13 3.77 -0.29
C ILE A 124 -0.25 5.11 -1.01
N ASP A 125 -1.00 5.16 -2.10
CA ASP A 125 -1.24 6.40 -2.85
C ASP A 125 -1.96 7.44 -1.99
N SER A 126 -2.94 7.03 -1.18
CA SER A 126 -3.64 7.91 -0.23
C SER A 126 -2.69 8.44 0.87
N MET A 127 -1.68 7.67 1.25
CA MET A 127 -0.69 8.05 2.25
C MET A 127 0.34 9.04 1.70
N TYR A 128 0.86 8.81 0.49
CA TYR A 128 2.07 9.48 0.00
C TYR A 128 1.87 10.31 -1.29
N ASN A 129 0.92 9.97 -2.15
CA ASN A 129 0.69 10.65 -3.44
C ASN A 129 -0.35 11.78 -3.36
N LYS A 130 -0.47 12.47 -2.22
CA LYS A 130 -1.35 13.65 -2.07
C LYS A 130 -0.90 14.89 -2.86
N SER A 131 0.22 14.80 -3.57
CA SER A 131 0.77 15.84 -4.43
C SER A 131 -0.01 15.91 -5.76
N GLN A 132 -1.22 16.49 -5.76
CA GLN A 132 -1.77 17.18 -6.95
C GLN A 132 -3.17 17.83 -6.80
N ARG A 133 -3.90 17.73 -5.67
CA ARG A 133 -5.33 18.13 -5.65
C ARG A 133 -5.77 19.22 -4.66
N TYR A 134 -4.88 20.10 -4.20
CA TYR A 134 -5.28 21.32 -3.47
C TYR A 134 -4.36 22.52 -3.79
N GLN A 135 -4.22 22.83 -5.07
CA GLN A 135 -3.72 24.13 -5.56
C GLN A 135 -4.61 24.62 -6.71
N GLU A 136 -5.93 24.66 -6.47
CA GLU A 136 -6.87 25.51 -7.21
C GLU A 136 -7.63 26.37 -6.20
#